data_AF-A0A970G8Q4-F1
#
_entry.id   AF-A0A970G8Q4-F1
#
_cell.length_a   1.000
_cell.length_b   1.000
_cell.length_c   1.000
_cell.angle_alpha   90.00
_cell.angle_beta   90.00
_cell.angle_gamma   90.00
#
_symmetry.space_group_name_H-M   'P 1'
#
loop_
_entity.id
_entity.type
_entity.pdbx_description
1 polymer ?
#
loop_
_entity_poly.entity_id
_entity_poly.type
_entity_poly.pdbx_seq_one_letter_code
_entity_poly.pdbx_strand_id
1 'polypeptide(L)'
;MAQEKSYTPDEVAELLQISKYTVYEMVKRGDLSAYRIGRKLRFQKSDIEEYIKKAKGMDNVYKGVVVSKNGEKIFETGTVAISLVTDSEGECQVTIEPDDIILAKDIVKSSARNVLRGQVENVEDCGPVYKIRLNVGVPLYAVITRQSYLDMEIALGDSLYAIFKSTSVRVL
;
A
#
# COMPACT_ATOMS: atom_id res chain seq x y z
N MET A 1 -13.85 -25.99 -1.61
CA MET A 1 -12.91 -25.26 -2.50
C MET A 1 -13.69 -24.10 -3.09
N ALA A 2 -13.42 -22.87 -2.65
CA ALA A 2 -14.15 -21.71 -3.14
C ALA A 2 -13.70 -21.43 -4.58
N GLN A 3 -14.65 -21.27 -5.49
CA GLN A 3 -14.39 -20.89 -6.87
C GLN A 3 -13.80 -19.46 -6.85
N GLU A 4 -12.51 -19.29 -7.11
CA GLU A 4 -11.93 -17.96 -7.28
C GLU A 4 -12.62 -17.28 -8.46
N LYS A 5 -13.44 -16.27 -8.14
CA LYS A 5 -14.26 -15.56 -9.12
C LYS A 5 -13.32 -14.75 -10.03
N SER A 6 -13.35 -15.06 -11.32
CA SER A 6 -12.56 -14.36 -12.35
C SER A 6 -13.44 -13.40 -13.14
N TYR A 7 -12.85 -12.28 -13.56
CA TYR A 7 -13.55 -11.22 -14.27
C TYR A 7 -13.26 -11.26 -15.77
N THR A 8 -14.23 -10.87 -16.57
CA THR A 8 -14.09 -10.63 -18.01
C THR A 8 -13.61 -9.21 -18.29
N PRO A 9 -13.07 -8.92 -19.49
CA PRO A 9 -12.72 -7.55 -19.86
C PRO A 9 -13.88 -6.56 -19.75
N ASP A 10 -15.12 -6.99 -20.01
CA ASP A 10 -16.32 -6.16 -19.87
C ASP A 10 -16.60 -5.81 -18.41
N GLU A 11 -16.54 -6.79 -17.50
CA GLU A 11 -16.71 -6.55 -16.07
C GLU A 11 -15.59 -5.70 -15.47
N VAL A 12 -14.35 -5.86 -15.94
CA VAL A 12 -13.23 -4.99 -15.55
C VAL A 12 -13.44 -3.56 -16.04
N ALA A 13 -13.92 -3.39 -17.28
CA ALA A 13 -14.22 -2.09 -17.84
C ALA A 13 -15.32 -1.37 -17.05
N GLU A 14 -16.38 -2.09 -16.68
CA GLU A 14 -17.43 -1.58 -15.79
C GLU A 14 -16.91 -1.24 -14.39
N LEU A 15 -16.09 -2.12 -13.81
CA LEU A 15 -15.52 -1.90 -12.47
C LEU A 15 -14.62 -0.67 -12.42
N LEU A 16 -13.78 -0.49 -13.44
CA LEU A 16 -12.82 0.61 -13.53
C LEU A 16 -13.42 1.88 -14.17
N GLN A 17 -14.67 1.82 -14.65
CA GLN A 17 -15.35 2.91 -15.37
C GLN A 17 -14.54 3.42 -16.58
N ILE A 18 -13.99 2.50 -17.37
CA ILE A 18 -13.21 2.78 -18.58
C ILE A 18 -13.74 1.99 -19.78
N SER A 19 -13.25 2.30 -20.98
CA SER A 19 -13.63 1.52 -22.16
C SER A 19 -13.01 0.12 -22.14
N LYS A 20 -13.73 -0.87 -22.69
CA LYS A 20 -13.20 -2.23 -22.92
C LYS A 20 -11.90 -2.21 -23.75
N TYR A 21 -11.80 -1.29 -24.71
CA TYR A 21 -10.58 -1.08 -25.49
C TYR A 21 -9.38 -0.72 -24.60
N THR A 22 -9.60 0.16 -23.62
CA THR A 22 -8.57 0.55 -22.65
C THR A 22 -8.11 -0.64 -21.82
N VAL A 23 -9.02 -1.53 -21.39
CA VAL A 23 -8.66 -2.77 -20.67
C VAL A 23 -7.72 -3.65 -21.50
N TYR A 24 -7.96 -3.80 -22.81
CA TYR A 24 -7.05 -4.54 -23.69
C TYR A 24 -5.69 -3.86 -23.85
N GLU A 25 -5.67 -2.53 -23.98
CA GLU A 25 -4.42 -1.77 -24.06
C GLU A 25 -3.60 -1.88 -22.77
N MET A 26 -4.25 -1.84 -21.60
CA MET A 26 -3.59 -2.04 -20.30
C MET A 26 -2.91 -3.41 -20.21
N VAL A 27 -3.58 -4.48 -20.67
CA VAL A 27 -2.97 -5.82 -20.72
C VAL A 27 -1.79 -5.85 -21.70
N LYS A 28 -1.93 -5.24 -22.88
CA LYS A 28 -0.88 -5.22 -23.92
C LYS A 28 0.38 -4.48 -23.46
N ARG A 29 0.22 -3.43 -22.64
CA ARG A 29 1.30 -2.64 -22.05
C ARG A 29 1.91 -3.30 -20.81
N GLY A 30 1.23 -4.27 -20.23
CA GLY A 30 1.65 -4.95 -19.00
C GLY A 30 1.18 -4.25 -17.71
N ASP A 31 0.30 -3.24 -17.82
CA ASP A 31 -0.21 -2.48 -16.68
C ASP A 31 -1.21 -3.29 -15.84
N LEU A 32 -1.97 -4.18 -16.48
CA LEU A 32 -2.96 -5.03 -15.82
C LEU A 32 -2.71 -6.50 -16.18
N SER A 33 -2.46 -7.33 -15.15
CA SER A 33 -2.21 -8.77 -15.31
C SER A 33 -3.49 -9.49 -15.73
N ALA A 34 -3.35 -10.43 -16.66
CA ALA A 34 -4.45 -11.24 -17.15
C ALA A 34 -3.97 -12.63 -17.59
N TYR A 35 -4.87 -13.60 -17.54
CA TYR A 35 -4.63 -14.96 -18.01
C TYR A 35 -5.72 -15.39 -19.00
N ARG A 36 -5.49 -16.51 -19.69
CA ARG A 36 -6.42 -17.04 -20.69
C ARG A 36 -7.11 -18.29 -20.19
N ILE A 37 -8.43 -18.33 -20.35
CA ILE A 37 -9.22 -19.56 -20.27
C ILE A 37 -9.78 -19.80 -21.69
N GLY A 38 -9.19 -20.78 -22.37
CA GLY A 38 -9.43 -20.99 -23.80
C GLY A 38 -9.03 -19.77 -24.62
N ARG A 39 -9.95 -19.24 -25.42
CA ARG A 39 -9.73 -18.02 -26.24
C ARG A 39 -10.12 -16.72 -25.53
N LYS A 40 -10.61 -16.78 -24.29
CA LYS A 40 -11.11 -15.60 -23.57
C LYS A 40 -10.11 -15.14 -22.52
N LEU A 41 -9.96 -13.83 -22.39
CA LEU A 41 -9.20 -13.21 -21.31
C LEU A 41 -9.97 -13.29 -19.98
N ARG A 42 -9.21 -13.42 -18.89
CA ARG A 42 -9.69 -13.44 -17.51
C ARG A 42 -8.72 -12.68 -16.62
N PHE A 43 -9.27 -12.08 -15.57
CA PHE A 43 -8.55 -11.30 -14.57
C PHE A 43 -8.86 -11.83 -13.18
N GLN A 44 -7.85 -11.95 -12.32
CA GLN A 44 -8.12 -12.19 -10.91
C GLN A 44 -8.52 -10.89 -10.23
N LYS A 45 -9.28 -11.00 -9.14
CA LYS A 45 -9.68 -9.82 -8.36
C LYS A 45 -8.47 -9.05 -7.83
N SER A 46 -7.47 -9.79 -7.33
CA SER A 46 -6.21 -9.28 -6.78
C SER A 46 -5.44 -8.42 -7.78
N ASP A 47 -5.35 -8.87 -9.04
CA ASP A 47 -4.64 -8.13 -10.10
C ASP A 47 -5.30 -6.77 -10.38
N ILE A 48 -6.63 -6.72 -10.36
CA ILE A 48 -7.40 -5.49 -10.60
C ILE A 48 -7.28 -4.55 -9.41
N GLU A 49 -7.33 -5.08 -8.18
CA GLU A 49 -7.12 -4.31 -6.95
C GLU A 49 -5.71 -3.71 -6.90
N GLU A 50 -4.68 -4.48 -7.27
CA GLU A 50 -3.30 -4.00 -7.36
C GLU A 50 -3.13 -2.91 -8.43
N TYR A 51 -3.79 -3.06 -9.59
CA TYR A 51 -3.79 -2.03 -10.62
C TYR A 51 -4.39 -0.72 -10.13
N ILE A 52 -5.55 -0.77 -9.46
CA ILE A 52 -6.19 0.42 -8.88
C ILE A 52 -5.26 1.10 -7.87
N LYS A 53 -4.60 0.30 -7.04
CA LYS A 53 -3.66 0.79 -6.03
C LYS A 53 -2.48 1.54 -6.66
N LYS A 54 -1.87 0.96 -7.69
CA LYS A 54 -0.79 1.59 -8.48
C LYS A 54 -1.27 2.85 -9.20
N ALA A 55 -2.42 2.79 -9.88
CA ALA A 55 -2.99 3.89 -10.64
C ALA A 55 -3.34 5.11 -9.76
N LYS A 56 -3.63 4.90 -8.48
CA LYS A 56 -3.88 5.97 -7.50
C LYS A 56 -2.62 6.58 -6.88
N GLY A 57 -1.41 6.22 -7.34
CA GLY A 57 -0.15 6.80 -6.85
C GLY A 57 0.05 6.62 -5.35
N MET A 58 -0.36 5.46 -4.82
CA MET A 58 -0.50 5.21 -3.38
C MET A 58 0.77 4.63 -2.76
N ASP A 59 1.85 4.45 -3.51
CA ASP A 59 3.02 3.75 -3.00
C ASP A 59 3.85 4.67 -2.09
N ASN A 60 4.18 4.17 -0.90
CA ASN A 60 5.07 4.86 0.02
C ASN A 60 6.51 4.64 -0.43
N VAL A 61 6.94 5.38 -1.45
CA VAL A 61 8.30 5.30 -2.01
C VAL A 61 9.17 6.42 -1.45
N TYR A 62 10.28 6.05 -0.81
CA TYR A 62 11.19 7.00 -0.19
C TYR A 62 12.61 6.76 -0.64
N LYS A 63 13.36 7.86 -0.83
CA LYS A 63 14.80 7.84 -1.04
C LYS A 63 15.51 8.03 0.30
N GLY A 64 16.63 7.36 0.48
CA GLY A 64 17.38 7.44 1.73
C GLY A 64 18.60 6.52 1.70
N VAL A 65 19.15 6.27 2.89
CA VAL A 65 20.35 5.45 3.07
C VAL A 65 20.06 4.31 4.02
N VAL A 66 20.42 3.08 3.65
CA VAL A 66 20.42 1.94 4.55
C VAL A 66 21.75 1.89 5.31
N VAL A 67 21.66 1.86 6.63
CA VAL A 67 22.78 1.75 7.55
C VAL A 67 22.58 0.56 8.49
N SER A 68 23.68 -0.08 8.90
CA SER A 68 23.64 -1.10 9.95
C SER A 68 23.81 -0.44 11.33
N LYS A 69 22.84 -0.66 12.23
CA LYS A 69 22.87 -0.17 13.62
C LYS A 69 22.50 -1.30 14.56
N ASN A 70 23.38 -1.62 15.50
CA ASN A 70 23.17 -2.67 16.52
C ASN A 70 22.79 -4.04 15.93
N GLY A 71 23.32 -4.39 14.75
CA GLY A 71 23.01 -5.65 14.06
C GLY A 71 21.67 -5.68 13.32
N GLU A 72 20.94 -4.56 13.27
CA GLU A 72 19.73 -4.39 12.47
C GLU A 72 19.98 -3.40 11.33
N LYS A 73 19.33 -3.60 10.18
CA LYS A 73 19.33 -2.62 9.10
C LYS A 73 18.27 -1.56 9.38
N ILE A 74 18.67 -0.31 9.23
CA ILE A 74 17.81 0.85 9.37
C ILE A 74 17.93 1.69 8.10
N PHE A 75 16.80 2.04 7.51
CA PHE A 75 16.70 2.97 6.40
C PHE A 75 16.40 4.37 6.94
N GLU A 76 17.21 5.34 6.56
CA GLU A 76 17.08 6.73 7.00
C GLU A 76 16.72 7.64 5.82
N THR A 77 15.58 8.31 5.95
CA THR A 77 15.12 9.35 5.01
C THR A 77 15.69 10.74 5.35
N GLY A 78 16.42 10.85 6.46
CA GLY A 78 16.87 12.11 7.06
C GLY A 78 15.96 12.60 8.19
N THR A 79 14.65 12.38 8.11
CA THR A 79 13.68 12.74 9.17
C THR A 79 13.10 11.52 9.89
N VAL A 80 13.04 10.38 9.22
CA VAL A 80 12.46 9.14 9.74
C VAL A 80 13.45 8.00 9.58
N ALA A 81 13.57 7.19 10.63
CA ALA A 81 14.29 5.92 10.64
C ALA A 81 13.28 4.77 10.55
N ILE A 82 13.50 3.84 9.61
CA ILE A 82 12.62 2.71 9.32
C ILE A 82 13.44 1.43 9.40
N SER A 83 13.06 0.51 10.27
CA SER A 83 13.61 -0.84 10.28
C SER A 83 13.17 -1.64 9.05
N LEU A 84 14.12 -2.31 8.41
CA LEU A 84 13.89 -3.17 7.25
C LEU A 84 14.77 -4.42 7.29
N VAL A 85 14.50 -5.40 6.43
CA VAL A 85 15.34 -6.59 6.24
C VAL A 85 15.93 -6.56 4.85
N THR A 86 17.25 -6.41 4.76
CA THR A 86 18.00 -6.42 3.50
C THR A 86 19.48 -6.72 3.76
N ASP A 87 20.20 -7.24 2.77
CA ASP A 87 21.64 -7.41 2.86
C ASP A 87 22.39 -6.14 2.39
N SER A 88 21.73 -5.28 1.61
CA SER A 88 22.31 -4.09 1.00
C SER A 88 22.48 -2.93 1.99
N GLU A 89 23.48 -2.09 1.75
CA GLU A 89 23.72 -0.82 2.46
C GLU A 89 23.98 0.30 1.46
N GLY A 90 23.84 1.54 1.91
CA GLY A 90 24.06 2.73 1.08
C GLY A 90 22.76 3.34 0.55
N GLU A 91 22.89 4.25 -0.41
CA GLU A 91 21.77 4.97 -1.01
C GLU A 91 20.84 4.01 -1.78
N CYS A 92 19.55 4.07 -1.49
CA CYS A 92 18.55 3.29 -2.19
C CYS A 92 17.17 3.95 -2.15
N GLN A 93 16.20 3.33 -2.83
CA GLN A 93 14.79 3.62 -2.62
C GLN A 93 14.14 2.44 -1.90
N VAL A 94 13.18 2.74 -1.03
CA VAL A 94 12.34 1.72 -0.40
C VAL A 94 10.89 1.99 -0.70
N THR A 95 10.08 0.93 -0.71
CA THR A 95 8.63 1.00 -0.79
C THR A 95 7.96 0.28 0.38
N ILE A 96 6.81 0.80 0.81
CA ILE A 96 5.93 0.19 1.80
C ILE A 96 4.51 0.19 1.24
N GLU A 97 3.88 -0.99 1.21
CA GLU A 97 2.50 -1.11 0.76
C GLU A 97 1.55 -0.46 1.79
N PRO A 98 0.64 0.44 1.38
CA PRO A 98 -0.34 1.04 2.29
C PRO A 98 -1.19 0.07 3.13
N ASP A 99 -1.52 -1.10 2.58
CA ASP A 99 -2.28 -2.15 3.28
C ASP A 99 -1.44 -2.93 4.30
N ASP A 100 -0.11 -2.82 4.25
CA ASP A 100 0.79 -3.40 5.27
C ASP A 100 0.93 -2.50 6.52
N ILE A 101 0.30 -1.32 6.51
CA ILE A 101 0.35 -0.33 7.59
C ILE A 101 -0.92 -0.39 8.42
N ILE A 102 -0.75 -0.73 9.69
CA ILE A 102 -1.81 -0.68 10.70
C ILE A 102 -1.82 0.70 11.34
N LEU A 103 -3.00 1.26 11.58
CA LEU A 103 -3.19 2.49 12.33
C LEU A 103 -3.68 2.20 13.75
N ALA A 104 -3.17 2.94 14.73
CA ALA A 104 -3.61 2.87 16.12
C ALA A 104 -3.66 4.26 16.76
N LYS A 105 -4.61 4.47 17.69
CA LYS A 105 -4.66 5.70 18.51
C LYS A 105 -3.63 5.66 19.66
N ASP A 106 -3.34 4.47 20.17
CA ASP A 106 -2.36 4.24 21.23
C ASP A 106 -1.22 3.34 20.76
N ILE A 107 -0.10 3.35 21.50
CA ILE A 107 1.03 2.45 21.24
C ILE A 107 0.60 1.02 21.55
N VAL A 108 0.60 0.17 20.51
CA VAL A 108 0.33 -1.27 20.64
C VAL A 108 1.64 -2.04 20.66
N LYS A 109 1.88 -2.80 21.74
CA LYS A 109 3.01 -3.72 21.79
C LYS A 109 2.76 -4.89 20.82
N SER A 110 3.62 -5.00 19.81
CA SER A 110 3.52 -6.05 18.79
C SER A 110 4.91 -6.47 18.30
N SER A 111 4.97 -7.44 17.37
CA SER A 111 6.21 -7.83 16.70
C SER A 111 6.64 -6.88 15.58
N ALA A 112 5.80 -5.91 15.21
CA ALA A 112 6.17 -4.88 14.27
C ALA A 112 7.27 -4.00 14.88
N ARG A 113 8.34 -3.76 14.13
CA ARG A 113 9.47 -2.93 14.57
C ARG A 113 9.28 -1.46 14.24
N ASN A 114 8.51 -1.17 13.20
CA ASN A 114 8.22 0.22 12.83
C ASN A 114 6.96 0.66 13.54
N VAL A 115 7.10 1.71 14.36
CA VAL A 115 6.00 2.41 15.02
C VAL A 115 6.28 3.90 14.87
N LEU A 116 5.61 4.53 13.92
CA LEU A 116 5.83 5.93 13.56
C LEU A 116 4.61 6.75 13.98
N ARG A 117 4.81 7.78 14.79
CA ARG A 117 3.74 8.70 15.15
C ARG A 117 3.59 9.77 14.06
N GLY A 118 2.36 10.06 13.66
CA GLY A 118 2.06 11.11 12.70
C GLY A 118 0.73 11.79 12.92
N GLN A 119 0.52 12.90 12.21
CA GLN A 119 -0.77 13.60 12.17
C GLN A 119 -1.51 13.27 10.89
N VAL A 120 -2.82 13.09 10.98
CA VAL A 120 -3.71 12.85 9.83
C VAL A 120 -3.86 14.16 9.03
N GLU A 121 -3.31 14.20 7.82
CA GLU A 121 -3.37 15.36 6.93
C GLU A 121 -4.47 15.21 5.86
N ASN A 122 -4.85 13.99 5.50
CA ASN A 122 -5.91 13.75 4.53
C ASN A 122 -6.61 12.41 4.79
N VAL A 123 -7.92 12.38 4.53
CA VAL A 123 -8.76 11.18 4.56
C VAL A 123 -9.58 11.15 3.27
N GLU A 124 -9.49 10.07 2.53
CA GLU A 124 -10.20 9.86 1.27
C GLU A 124 -11.08 8.61 1.36
N ASP A 125 -12.39 8.77 1.20
CA ASP A 125 -13.35 7.66 1.11
C ASP A 125 -13.23 7.00 -0.27
N CYS A 126 -12.82 5.72 -0.27
CA CYS A 126 -12.67 4.92 -1.48
C CYS A 126 -13.71 3.81 -1.57
N GLY A 127 -14.82 3.88 -0.82
CA GLY A 127 -15.90 2.89 -0.78
C GLY A 127 -15.72 1.87 0.34
N PRO A 128 -15.21 0.65 0.07
CA PRO A 128 -14.99 -0.36 1.12
C PRO A 128 -13.81 -0.03 2.05
N VAL A 129 -12.94 0.90 1.64
CA VAL A 129 -11.73 1.29 2.38
C VAL A 129 -11.61 2.81 2.43
N TYR A 130 -10.87 3.29 3.42
CA TYR A 130 -10.40 4.67 3.51
C TYR A 130 -8.91 4.69 3.26
N LYS A 131 -8.46 5.69 2.50
CA LYS A 131 -7.06 6.04 2.39
C LYS A 131 -6.78 7.19 3.35
N ILE A 132 -5.74 7.02 4.16
CA ILE A 132 -5.35 8.00 5.17
C ILE A 132 -3.92 8.43 4.88
N ARG A 133 -3.70 9.73 4.73
CA ARG A 133 -2.36 10.32 4.61
C ARG A 133 -1.94 10.86 5.97
N LEU A 134 -0.88 10.30 6.51
CA LEU A 134 -0.20 10.75 7.71
C LEU A 134 1.04 11.55 7.36
N ASN A 135 1.37 12.54 8.19
CA ASN A 135 2.69 13.14 8.23
C ASN A 135 3.44 12.60 9.45
N VAL A 136 4.42 11.73 9.20
CA VAL A 136 5.30 11.12 10.21
C VAL A 136 6.71 11.73 10.18
N GLY A 137 6.88 12.90 9.55
CA GLY A 137 8.17 13.45 9.11
C GLY A 137 8.44 13.22 7.62
N VAL A 138 7.73 12.27 7.02
CA VAL A 138 7.51 12.09 5.58
C VAL A 138 6.01 11.78 5.35
N PRO A 139 5.45 12.05 4.17
CA PRO A 139 4.08 11.65 3.86
C PRO A 139 3.96 10.12 3.78
N LEU A 140 3.07 9.54 4.58
CA LEU A 140 2.83 8.10 4.66
C LEU A 140 1.35 7.80 4.43
N TYR A 141 1.05 6.99 3.43
CA TYR A 141 -0.30 6.55 3.10
C TYR A 141 -0.57 5.18 3.72
N ALA A 142 -1.67 5.07 4.44
CA ALA A 142 -2.22 3.80 4.91
C ALA A 142 -3.60 3.59 4.31
N VAL A 143 -3.96 2.32 4.07
CA VAL A 143 -5.31 1.95 3.67
C VAL A 143 -5.92 1.10 4.79
N ILE A 144 -7.10 1.50 5.26
CA ILE A 144 -7.83 0.77 6.29
C ILE A 144 -9.26 0.50 5.84
N THR A 145 -9.89 -0.51 6.40
CA THR A 145 -11.30 -0.79 6.10
C THR A 145 -12.21 0.35 6.58
N ARG A 146 -13.36 0.52 5.90
CA ARG A 146 -14.41 1.44 6.35
C ARG A 146 -14.81 1.24 7.81
N GLN A 147 -14.96 -0.02 8.23
CA GLN A 147 -15.33 -0.34 9.60
C GLN A 147 -14.28 0.17 10.59
N SER A 148 -12.99 -0.09 10.32
CA SER A 148 -11.89 0.41 11.16
C SER A 148 -11.86 1.94 11.24
N TYR A 149 -12.08 2.64 10.13
CA TYR A 149 -12.14 4.11 10.13
C TYR A 149 -13.25 4.65 11.03
N LEU A 150 -14.45 4.07 10.93
CA LEU A 150 -15.61 4.46 11.72
C LEU A 150 -15.43 4.13 13.20
N ASP A 151 -14.97 2.91 13.53
CA ASP A 151 -14.76 2.47 14.91
C ASP A 151 -13.66 3.27 15.61
N MET A 152 -12.64 3.69 14.87
CA MET A 152 -11.54 4.49 15.40
C MET A 152 -11.88 5.98 15.48
N GLU A 153 -12.98 6.44 14.88
CA GLU A 153 -13.39 7.84 14.83
C GLU A 153 -12.22 8.76 14.41
N ILE A 154 -11.57 8.45 13.29
CA ILE A 154 -10.39 9.21 12.82
C ILE A 154 -10.85 10.53 12.21
N ALA A 155 -10.25 11.64 12.66
CA ALA A 155 -10.46 12.97 12.12
C ALA A 155 -9.18 13.59 11.53
N LEU A 156 -9.33 14.59 10.66
CA LEU A 156 -8.21 15.43 10.23
C LEU A 156 -7.56 16.09 11.45
N GLY A 157 -6.23 16.06 11.52
CA GLY A 157 -5.45 16.58 12.64
C GLY A 157 -5.23 15.58 13.79
N ASP A 158 -5.90 14.42 13.78
CA ASP A 158 -5.67 13.39 14.80
C ASP A 158 -4.21 12.90 14.77
N SER A 159 -3.70 12.58 15.95
CA SER A 159 -2.41 11.93 16.09
C SER A 159 -2.59 10.42 16.14
N LEU A 160 -2.02 9.70 15.18
CA LEU A 160 -2.06 8.24 15.08
C LEU A 160 -0.65 7.65 15.03
N TYR A 161 -0.57 6.36 15.35
CA TYR A 161 0.61 5.54 15.15
C TYR A 161 0.43 4.67 13.90
N ALA A 162 1.35 4.79 12.96
CA ALA A 162 1.50 3.87 11.83
C ALA A 162 2.46 2.74 12.22
N ILE A 163 1.98 1.50 12.12
CA ILE A 163 2.66 0.32 12.62
C ILE A 163 2.81 -0.68 11.46
N PHE A 164 4.05 -1.11 11.17
CA PHE A 164 4.31 -2.09 10.12
C PHE A 164 5.59 -2.90 10.40
N LYS A 165 5.68 -4.09 9.81
CA LYS A 165 6.83 -4.99 10.03
C LYS A 165 8.03 -4.59 9.18
N SER A 166 9.23 -4.87 9.65
CA SER A 166 10.46 -4.68 8.86
C SER A 166 10.45 -5.47 7.55
N THR A 167 9.77 -6.62 7.52
CA THR A 167 9.64 -7.48 6.34
C THR A 167 8.70 -6.92 5.27
N SER A 168 7.89 -5.91 5.59
CA SER A 168 7.00 -5.24 4.63
C SER A 168 7.69 -4.10 3.88
N VAL A 169 8.89 -3.69 4.32
CA VAL A 169 9.70 -2.66 3.67
C VAL A 169 10.57 -3.32 2.61
N ARG A 170 10.39 -2.95 1.33
CA ARG A 170 11.15 -3.52 0.22
C ARG A 170 12.10 -2.48 -0.36
N VAL A 171 13.33 -2.88 -0.63
CA VAL A 171 14.28 -2.08 -1.42
C VAL A 171 13.94 -2.25 -2.90
N LEU A 172 13.92 -1.14 -3.65
CA LEU A 172 13.67 -1.10 -5.10
C LEU A 172 14.97 -1.16 -5.90
#